data_AF-A0AAU5SZ42-F1
#
_entry.id   AF-A0AAU5SZ42-F1
#
_cell.length_a   1.000
_cell.length_b   1.000
_cell.length_c   1.000
_cell.angle_alpha   90.00
_cell.angle_beta   90.00
_cell.angle_gamma   90.00
#
_symmetry.space_group_name_H-M   'P 1'
#
loop_
_entity.id
_entity.type
_entity.pdbx_description
1 polymer ?
#
loop_
_entity_poly.entity_id
_entity_poly.type
_entity_poly.pdbx_seq_one_letter_code
_entity_poly.pdbx_strand_id
1 'polypeptide(L)' 'MRRSSTPLLVVVGSEAGSLWLSTELHRRARTPKKFRIVEGGTHMDFYDVPKYVDQAIAAAVPFYNEHLAAKPADEG' A
#
# COMPACT_ATOMS: atom_id res chain seq x y z
N MET A 1 -7.26 -4.85 -24.49
CA MET A 1 -6.41 -4.43 -23.35
C MET A 1 -7.00 -5.05 -22.07
N ARG A 2 -6.36 -6.06 -21.48
CA ARG A 2 -6.91 -6.80 -20.33
C ARG A 2 -6.79 -5.91 -19.09
N ARG A 3 -7.90 -5.52 -18.46
CA ARG A 3 -7.85 -4.85 -17.14
C ARG A 3 -7.29 -5.88 -16.14
N SER A 4 -6.17 -5.59 -15.51
CA SER A 4 -5.75 -6.33 -14.33
C SER A 4 -6.74 -5.98 -13.22
N SER A 5 -7.48 -6.96 -12.72
CA SER A 5 -8.49 -6.79 -11.67
C SER A 5 -7.88 -6.75 -10.26
N THR A 6 -6.57 -6.93 -10.11
CA THR A 6 -5.89 -7.00 -8.82
C THR A 6 -5.91 -5.63 -8.12
N PRO A 7 -6.55 -5.51 -6.94
CA PRO A 7 -6.54 -4.25 -6.18
C PRO A 7 -5.12 -3.80 -5.83
N LEU A 8 -4.88 -2.48 -5.84
CA LEU A 8 -3.58 -1.86 -5.54
C LEU A 8 -3.65 -0.95 -4.31
N LEU A 9 -2.80 -1.19 -3.32
CA LEU A 9 -2.53 -0.25 -2.24
C LEU A 9 -1.14 0.37 -2.47
N VAL A 10 -1.05 1.69 -2.40
CA VAL A 10 0.22 2.43 -2.38
C VAL A 10 0.34 3.16 -1.05
N VAL A 11 1.40 2.89 -0.29
CA VAL A 11 1.76 3.63 0.93
C VAL A 11 3.06 4.40 0.64
N VAL A 12 3.09 5.68 0.97
CA VAL A 12 4.24 6.55 0.69
C VAL A 12 4.36 7.65 1.74
N GLY A 13 5.58 8.07 2.05
CA GLY A 13 5.82 9.20 2.95
C GLY A 13 5.67 10.55 2.26
N SER A 14 5.21 11.58 2.98
CA SER A 14 5.06 12.94 2.43
C SER A 14 6.39 13.62 2.11
N GLU A 15 7.47 13.24 2.79
CA GLU A 15 8.83 13.78 2.60
C GLU A 15 9.71 12.85 1.74
N ALA A 16 9.15 11.78 1.18
CA ALA A 16 9.88 10.88 0.31
C ALA A 16 10.23 11.57 -1.01
N GLY A 17 11.52 11.69 -1.33
CA GLY A 17 11.98 12.18 -2.65
C GLY A 17 11.46 11.34 -3.82
N SER A 18 11.03 10.10 -3.56
CA SER A 18 10.39 9.20 -4.52
C SER A 18 8.87 9.35 -4.62
N LEU A 19 8.22 10.28 -3.89
CA LEU A 19 6.76 10.43 -3.84
C LEU A 19 6.12 10.55 -5.23
N TRP A 20 6.78 11.26 -6.15
CA TRP A 20 6.29 11.45 -7.51
C TRP A 20 6.09 10.14 -8.28
N LEU A 21 6.93 9.12 -8.04
CA LEU A 21 6.79 7.79 -8.65
C LEU A 21 5.48 7.12 -8.21
N SER A 22 5.21 7.17 -6.90
CA SER A 22 4.00 6.62 -6.29
C SER A 22 2.75 7.32 -6.83
N THR A 23 2.78 8.66 -6.90
CA THR A 23 1.67 9.45 -7.47
C THR A 23 1.40 9.08 -8.92
N GLU A 24 2.44 8.93 -9.74
CA GLU A 24 2.29 8.57 -11.14
C GLU A 24 1.80 7.13 -11.34
N LEU A 25 2.29 6.17 -10.55
CA LEU A 25 1.79 4.80 -10.50
C LEU A 25 0.29 4.80 -10.18
N HIS A 26 -0.10 5.50 -9.11
CA HIS A 26 -1.50 5.57 -8.70
C HIS A 26 -2.36 6.22 -9.78
N ARG A 27 -1.90 7.30 -10.42
CA ARG A 27 -2.62 7.95 -11.52
C ARG A 27 -2.86 7.01 -12.71
N ARG A 28 -1.83 6.27 -13.13
CA ARG A 28 -1.88 5.36 -14.29
C ARG A 28 -2.66 4.07 -14.05
N ALA A 29 -2.72 3.58 -12.82
CA ALA A 29 -3.40 2.34 -12.48
C ALA A 29 -4.91 2.39 -12.80
N ARG A 30 -5.41 1.38 -13.53
CA ARG A 30 -6.83 1.22 -13.93
C ARG A 30 -7.49 0.00 -13.24
N THR A 31 -7.18 -0.15 -11.96
CA THR A 31 -7.68 -1.19 -11.04
C THR A 31 -8.25 -0.50 -9.79
N PRO A 32 -9.09 -1.15 -8.96
CA PRO A 32 -9.40 -0.62 -7.63
C PRO A 32 -8.11 -0.28 -6.89
N LYS A 33 -8.01 0.95 -6.39
CA LYS A 33 -6.75 1.49 -5.86
C LYS A 33 -6.99 2.37 -4.64
N LYS A 34 -6.07 2.30 -3.67
CA LYS A 34 -6.00 3.17 -2.50
C LYS A 34 -4.60 3.80 -2.41
N PHE A 35 -4.54 5.04 -1.97
CA PHE A 35 -3.31 5.81 -1.81
C PHE A 35 -3.22 6.36 -0.38
N ARG A 36 -2.18 5.98 0.35
CA ARG A 36 -1.94 6.41 1.73
C ARG A 36 -0.66 7.21 1.80
N ILE A 37 -0.80 8.49 2.15
CA ILE A 37 0.32 9.36 2.52
C ILE A 37 0.53 9.24 4.03
N VAL A 38 1.77 9.01 4.44
CA VAL A 38 2.22 9.04 5.84
C VAL A 38 3.01 10.32 6.06
N GLU A 39 2.53 11.15 6.97
CA GLU A 39 3.11 12.48 7.20
C GLU A 39 4.52 12.38 7.82
N GLY A 40 5.45 13.18 7.30
CA GLY A 40 6.85 13.27 7.74
C GLY A 40 7.70 12.03 7.47
N GLY A 41 7.26 11.10 6.62
CA GLY A 41 8.03 9.92 6.25
C GLY A 41 8.88 10.16 5.01
N THR A 42 10.15 9.75 5.03
CA THR A 42 11.04 9.68 3.86
C THR A 42 10.97 8.30 3.19
N HIS A 43 11.75 8.06 2.13
CA HIS A 43 11.80 6.75 1.47
C HIS A 43 12.36 5.66 2.38
N MET A 44 13.46 5.96 3.09
CA MET A 44 14.19 4.95 3.87
C MET A 44 13.50 4.62 5.19
N ASP A 45 12.71 5.54 5.75
CA ASP A 45 12.01 5.33 7.03
C ASP A 45 11.07 4.11 7.02
N PHE A 46 10.52 3.75 5.86
CA PHE A 46 9.64 2.58 5.73
C PHE A 46 10.38 1.23 5.76
N TYR A 47 11.72 1.23 5.80
CA TYR A 47 12.49 -0.01 5.90
C TYR A 47 12.58 -0.51 7.33
N ASP A 48 12.73 0.39 8.31
CA ASP A 48 13.09 -0.01 9.67
C ASP A 48 12.59 0.90 10.80
N VAL A 49 12.04 2.09 10.52
CA VAL A 49 11.57 2.99 11.58
C VAL A 49 10.14 2.62 11.99
N PRO A 50 9.91 2.10 13.22
CA PRO A 50 8.62 1.52 13.60
C PRO A 50 7.44 2.49 13.44
N LYS A 51 7.63 3.77 13.79
CA LYS A 51 6.63 4.83 13.61
C LYS A 51 6.01 4.86 12.20
N TYR A 52 6.80 4.63 11.15
CA TYR A 52 6.36 4.69 9.76
C TYR A 52 5.94 3.31 9.24
N VAL A 53 6.67 2.25 9.63
CA VAL A 53 6.33 0.86 9.31
C VAL A 53 4.95 0.50 9.88
N ASP A 54 4.68 0.81 11.14
CA ASP A 54 3.41 0.49 11.81
C ASP A 54 2.22 1.14 11.09
N GLN A 55 2.39 2.37 10.60
CA GLN A 55 1.36 3.06 9.81
C GLN A 55 1.14 2.42 8.44
N ALA A 56 2.20 1.89 7.81
CA ALA A 56 2.07 1.14 6.57
C ALA A 56 1.34 -0.18 6.79
N ILE A 57 1.67 -0.91 7.86
CA ILE A 57 0.99 -2.15 8.24
C ILE A 57 -0.48 -1.90 8.59
N ALA A 58 -0.78 -0.83 9.33
CA ALA A 58 -2.14 -0.44 9.67
C ALA A 58 -3.02 -0.15 8.43
N ALA A 59 -2.42 0.29 7.31
CA ALA A 59 -3.11 0.42 6.04
C ALA A 59 -3.20 -0.91 5.27
N ALA A 60 -2.13 -1.72 5.31
CA ALA A 60 -2.02 -2.97 4.57
C ALA A 60 -2.96 -4.07 5.08
N VAL A 61 -3.03 -4.29 6.40
CA VAL A 61 -3.83 -5.35 7.01
C VAL A 61 -5.32 -5.29 6.60
N PRO A 62 -6.06 -4.17 6.79
CA PRO A 62 -7.46 -4.11 6.40
C PRO A 62 -7.63 -4.20 4.87
N PHE A 63 -6.70 -3.65 4.09
CA PHE A 63 -6.74 -3.75 2.63
C PHE A 63 -6.62 -5.19 2.15
N TYR A 64 -5.71 -5.98 2.72
CA TYR A 64 -5.56 -7.39 2.38
C TYR A 64 -6.74 -8.22 2.88
N ASN A 65 -7.26 -7.97 4.09
CA ASN A 65 -8.48 -8.64 4.57
C ASN A 65 -9.69 -8.38 3.66
N GLU A 66 -9.80 -7.19 3.06
CA GLU A 66 -10.88 -6.82 2.14
C GLU A 66 -10.76 -7.51 0.77
N HIS A 67 -9.53 -7.73 0.29
CA HIS A 67 -9.28 -8.07 -1.11
C HIS A 67 -8.65 -9.44 -1.34
N LEU A 68 -8.19 -10.13 -0.30
CA LEU A 68 -7.81 -11.53 -0.34
C LEU A 68 -8.96 -12.35 0.24
N ALA A 69 -9.53 -13.27 -0.55
CA ALA A 69 -10.45 -14.24 0.00
C ALA A 69 -9.71 -15.06 1.06
N ALA A 70 -10.18 -15.02 2.30
CA ALA A 70 -9.75 -15.96 3.32
C ALA A 70 -10.11 -17.36 2.81
N LYS A 71 -9.12 -18.13 2.36
CA LYS A 71 -9.28 -19.57 2.39
C LYS A 71 -9.43 -19.91 3.89
N PRO A 72 -10.47 -20.63 4.33
CA PRO A 72 -10.52 -21.10 5.70
C PRO A 72 -9.21 -21.85 5.95
N ALA A 73 -8.57 -21.58 7.09
CA ALA A 73 -7.50 -22.45 7.56
C ALA A 73 -8.14 -23.81 7.82
N ASP A 74 -8.05 -24.69 6.82
CA ASP A 74 -8.41 -26.09 6.95
C ASP A 74 -7.30 -26.76 7.78
N GLU A 75 -7.65 -26.96 9.03
CA GLU A 75 -7.25 -27.99 10.00
C GLU A 75 -5.90 -28.71 9.84
N GLY A 76 -5.13 -28.59 10.93
CA GLY A 76 -4.14 -29.55 11.42
C GLY A 76 -4.00 -29.38 12.93
#